data_AF-A0A2N0WI89-F1
#
_entry.id   AF-A0A2N0WI89-F1
#
_cell.length_a   1.000
_cell.length_b   1.000
_cell.length_c   1.000
_cell.angle_alpha   90.00
_cell.angle_beta   90.00
_cell.angle_gamma   90.00
#
_symmetry.space_group_name_H-M   'P 1'
#
loop_
_entity.id
_entity.type
_entity.pdbx_description
1 polymer ?
#
loop_
_entity_poly.entity_id
_entity_poly.type
_entity_poly.pdbx_seq_one_letter_code
_entity_poly.pdbx_strand_id
1 'polypeptide(L)'
;MPVNQTGTVQTNPKRGSVQSCGMAGVVPVTFKELWANYEEGAPYQVNGKAPSGFENQCAIRLSVTLHKVGVKMSTFSQNNIKPEGKAPTLGRIVLKGMATATRANEMAIWLKTRPVCGIGPAVVITGKDWEKTIKGKTGIVFFGEYWGRDGESSDAASGGHIDLWNGKSLTPNWASTLRFTLGISRIYRVYSDLGASKRIWFFEVK
;
A
#
# COMPACT_ATOMS: atom_id res chain seq x y z
N MET A 1 -31.19 -9.66 12.37
CA MET A 1 -31.17 -8.21 12.63
C MET A 1 -30.02 -7.61 11.83
N PRO A 2 -30.25 -6.70 10.86
CA PRO A 2 -29.15 -6.10 10.14
C PRO A 2 -28.48 -5.05 11.02
N VAL A 3 -27.17 -5.18 11.23
CA VAL A 3 -26.34 -4.22 11.96
C VAL A 3 -26.04 -3.05 11.02
N ASN A 4 -26.68 -1.90 11.25
CA ASN A 4 -26.34 -0.65 10.58
C ASN A 4 -25.00 -0.14 11.13
N GLN A 5 -23.91 -0.34 10.39
CA GLN A 5 -22.64 0.34 10.68
C GLN A 5 -22.61 1.69 9.98
N THR A 6 -23.05 2.75 10.67
CA THR A 6 -22.77 4.14 10.27
C THR A 6 -21.42 4.55 10.85
N GLY A 7 -20.43 4.81 9.99
CA GLY A 7 -19.13 5.34 10.38
C GLY A 7 -18.80 6.62 9.60
N THR A 8 -18.42 7.67 10.32
CA THR A 8 -17.92 8.93 9.72
C THR A 8 -16.44 8.78 9.36
N VAL A 9 -16.15 8.84 8.06
CA VAL A 9 -14.78 8.79 7.51
C VAL A 9 -14.46 10.21 7.04
N GLN A 10 -13.49 10.87 7.68
CA GLN A 10 -12.97 12.17 7.24
C GLN A 10 -12.40 12.02 5.81
N THR A 11 -12.94 12.69 4.81
CA THR A 11 -12.56 12.42 3.41
C THR A 11 -11.39 13.28 2.91
N ASN A 12 -10.99 14.32 3.66
CA ASN A 12 -9.89 15.23 3.30
C ASN A 12 -9.47 16.10 4.52
N PRO A 13 -8.21 16.58 4.64
CA PRO A 13 -7.78 17.61 5.62
C PRO A 13 -8.51 18.97 5.60
N LYS A 14 -9.45 19.22 4.67
CA LYS A 14 -10.21 20.47 4.65
C LYS A 14 -11.20 20.51 5.81
N ARG A 15 -11.03 21.46 6.74
CA ARG A 15 -11.92 21.70 7.88
C ARG A 15 -13.39 21.77 7.41
N GLY A 16 -14.24 20.87 7.91
CA GLY A 16 -15.67 20.83 7.61
C GLY A 16 -16.11 19.90 6.46
N SER A 17 -15.19 19.26 5.73
CA SER A 17 -15.54 18.31 4.66
C SER A 17 -15.69 16.89 5.23
N VAL A 18 -16.86 16.58 5.78
CA VAL A 18 -17.21 15.20 6.20
C VAL A 18 -18.43 14.76 5.40
N GLN A 19 -18.21 14.03 4.32
CA GLN A 19 -19.28 13.35 3.60
C GLN A 19 -19.04 11.84 3.69
N SER A 20 -20.05 11.09 4.14
CA SER A 20 -19.96 9.65 4.11
C SER A 20 -19.99 9.17 2.65
N CYS A 21 -19.29 8.09 2.35
CA CYS A 21 -19.23 7.51 1.00
C CYS A 21 -20.65 7.21 0.46
N GLY A 22 -21.55 6.75 1.34
CA GLY A 22 -22.96 6.54 1.00
C GLY A 22 -23.70 7.82 0.58
N MET A 23 -23.41 8.97 1.19
CA MET A 23 -23.99 10.26 0.78
C MET A 23 -23.40 10.80 -0.54
N ALA A 24 -22.27 10.26 -1.02
CA ALA A 24 -21.66 10.62 -2.29
C ALA A 24 -21.98 9.62 -3.42
N GLY A 25 -22.82 8.62 -3.16
CA GLY A 25 -23.06 7.51 -4.11
C GLY A 25 -21.82 6.65 -4.36
N VAL A 26 -20.80 6.72 -3.50
CA VAL A 26 -19.56 5.97 -3.61
C VAL A 26 -19.65 4.73 -2.72
N VAL A 27 -19.56 3.56 -3.33
CA VAL A 27 -19.51 2.28 -2.60
C VAL A 27 -18.11 2.15 -1.96
N PRO A 28 -18.00 1.99 -0.63
CA PRO A 28 -16.72 1.73 0.03
C PRO A 28 -16.15 0.38 -0.41
N VAL A 29 -14.83 0.31 -0.64
CA VAL A 29 -14.15 -0.97 -0.83
C VAL A 29 -14.14 -1.76 0.48
N THR A 30 -14.26 -3.07 0.39
CA THR A 30 -14.12 -3.99 1.53
C THR A 30 -12.80 -4.75 1.45
N PHE A 31 -12.31 -5.21 2.61
CA PHE A 31 -11.12 -6.03 2.66
C PHE A 31 -11.32 -7.36 1.92
N LYS A 32 -12.52 -7.93 2.02
CA LYS A 32 -12.87 -9.16 1.29
C LYS A 32 -12.67 -8.99 -0.21
N GLU A 33 -13.12 -7.87 -0.79
CA GLU A 33 -12.94 -7.57 -2.21
C GLU A 33 -11.47 -7.38 -2.57
N LEU A 34 -10.72 -6.61 -1.77
CA LEU A 34 -9.28 -6.40 -2.00
C LEU A 34 -8.52 -7.73 -1.95
N TRP A 35 -8.79 -8.56 -0.95
CA TRP A 35 -8.11 -9.84 -0.76
C TRP A 35 -8.43 -10.83 -1.88
N ALA A 36 -9.71 -10.97 -2.25
CA ALA A 36 -10.14 -11.87 -3.31
C ALA A 36 -9.64 -11.46 -4.71
N ASN A 37 -9.36 -10.16 -4.92
CA ASN A 37 -8.89 -9.62 -6.18
C ASN A 37 -7.39 -9.29 -6.19
N TYR A 38 -6.65 -9.65 -5.15
CA TYR A 38 -5.24 -9.29 -5.03
C TYR A 38 -4.48 -9.70 -6.29
N GLU A 39 -3.74 -8.76 -6.88
CA GLU A 39 -2.95 -9.02 -8.08
C GLU A 39 -1.76 -9.91 -7.73
N GLU A 40 -1.72 -11.09 -8.34
CA GLU A 40 -0.60 -12.01 -8.20
C GLU A 40 0.44 -11.81 -9.31
N GLY A 41 1.69 -12.18 -9.04
CA GLY A 41 2.77 -12.09 -10.02
C GLY A 41 3.34 -10.68 -10.25
N ALA A 42 3.76 -10.42 -11.49
CA ALA A 42 4.38 -9.17 -11.94
C ALA A 42 3.51 -8.53 -13.03
N PRO A 43 2.55 -7.65 -12.66
CA PRO A 43 1.58 -7.08 -13.62
C PRO A 43 2.19 -6.13 -14.66
N TYR A 44 3.36 -5.55 -14.40
CA TYR A 44 4.06 -4.70 -15.34
C TYR A 44 5.23 -5.46 -15.98
N GLN A 45 5.09 -5.80 -17.26
CA GLN A 45 6.10 -6.55 -18.01
C GLN A 45 6.35 -5.91 -19.37
N VAL A 46 7.60 -5.97 -19.80
CA VAL A 46 8.04 -5.68 -21.17
C VAL A 46 8.73 -6.94 -21.68
N ASN A 47 8.25 -7.48 -22.81
CA ASN A 47 8.75 -8.73 -23.39
C ASN A 47 8.76 -9.92 -22.39
N GLY A 48 7.70 -10.03 -21.58
CA GLY A 48 7.53 -11.12 -20.61
C GLY A 48 8.43 -11.03 -19.37
N LYS A 49 9.13 -9.91 -19.16
CA LYS A 49 9.99 -9.70 -17.99
C LYS A 49 9.67 -8.38 -17.30
N ALA A 50 9.92 -8.31 -15.99
CA ALA A 50 9.87 -7.05 -15.27
C ALA A 50 10.91 -6.09 -15.88
N PRO A 51 10.53 -4.85 -16.25
CA PRO A 51 11.49 -3.87 -16.77
C PRO A 51 12.51 -3.51 -15.70
N SER A 52 13.73 -3.13 -16.12
CA SER A 52 14.78 -2.70 -15.20
C SER A 52 14.31 -1.53 -14.33
N GLY A 53 14.55 -1.61 -13.02
CA GLY A 53 14.07 -0.66 -12.02
C GLY A 53 12.63 -0.88 -11.55
N PHE A 54 11.95 -1.91 -12.07
CA PHE A 54 10.59 -2.33 -11.69
C PHE A 54 10.53 -3.81 -11.29
N GLU A 55 11.63 -4.34 -10.76
CA GLU A 55 11.69 -5.69 -10.19
C GLU A 55 10.75 -5.81 -8.99
N ASN A 56 10.66 -4.73 -8.20
CA ASN A 56 9.75 -4.60 -7.07
C ASN A 56 8.41 -4.00 -7.47
N GLN A 57 7.39 -4.85 -7.56
CA GLN A 57 6.06 -4.44 -8.02
C GLN A 57 4.99 -4.43 -6.92
N CYS A 58 5.36 -4.30 -5.64
CA CYS A 58 4.38 -4.29 -4.54
C CYS A 58 3.33 -3.17 -4.68
N ALA A 59 3.77 -1.94 -4.96
CA ALA A 59 2.87 -0.81 -5.20
C ALA A 59 2.04 -0.99 -6.49
N ILE A 60 2.63 -1.61 -7.52
CA ILE A 60 1.94 -1.88 -8.79
C ILE A 60 0.85 -2.95 -8.56
N ARG A 61 1.15 -4.05 -7.86
CA ARG A 61 0.16 -5.08 -7.48
C ARG A 61 -0.98 -4.49 -6.68
N LEU A 62 -0.69 -3.68 -5.66
CA LEU A 62 -1.74 -3.01 -4.90
C LEU A 62 -2.57 -2.07 -5.78
N SER A 63 -1.94 -1.35 -6.71
CA SER A 63 -2.64 -0.50 -7.67
C SER A 63 -3.58 -1.31 -8.57
N VAL A 64 -3.11 -2.43 -9.15
CA VAL A 64 -3.96 -3.30 -9.98
C VAL A 64 -5.08 -3.95 -9.16
N THR A 65 -4.81 -4.30 -7.91
CA THR A 65 -5.84 -4.80 -6.97
C THR A 65 -6.94 -3.75 -6.78
N LEU A 66 -6.57 -2.49 -6.56
CA LEU A 66 -7.49 -1.37 -6.47
C LEU A 66 -8.28 -1.16 -7.77
N HIS A 67 -7.62 -1.28 -8.92
CA HIS A 67 -8.27 -1.18 -10.23
C HIS A 67 -9.34 -2.24 -10.42
N LYS A 68 -9.08 -3.49 -10.01
CA LYS A 68 -10.04 -4.60 -10.10
C LYS A 68 -11.31 -4.38 -9.26
N VAL A 69 -11.21 -3.60 -8.19
CA VAL A 69 -12.36 -3.20 -7.35
C VAL A 69 -12.90 -1.81 -7.70
N GLY A 70 -12.57 -1.28 -8.89
CA GLY A 70 -13.16 -0.06 -9.45
C GLY A 70 -12.47 1.25 -9.04
N VAL A 71 -11.36 1.20 -8.31
CA VAL A 71 -10.60 2.40 -7.89
C VAL A 71 -9.60 2.80 -8.98
N LYS A 72 -9.85 3.89 -9.69
CA LYS A 72 -8.99 4.36 -10.82
C LYS A 72 -7.67 5.01 -10.40
N MET A 73 -7.53 5.38 -9.13
CA MET A 73 -6.38 6.12 -8.58
C MET A 73 -6.06 7.45 -9.30
N SER A 74 -7.07 8.13 -9.87
CA SER A 74 -6.88 9.36 -10.67
C SER A 74 -6.18 10.49 -9.91
N THR A 75 -6.33 10.53 -8.58
CA THR A 75 -5.68 11.52 -7.72
C THR A 75 -4.24 11.18 -7.37
N PHE A 76 -3.73 9.98 -7.72
CA PHE A 76 -2.31 9.65 -7.62
C PHE A 76 -1.55 10.41 -8.71
N SER A 77 -1.20 11.66 -8.41
CA SER A 77 -0.61 12.62 -9.33
C SER A 77 0.22 13.66 -8.59
N GLN A 78 1.16 14.31 -9.29
CA GLN A 78 2.02 15.35 -8.71
C GLN A 78 1.25 16.58 -8.20
N ASN A 79 0.01 16.78 -8.65
CA ASN A 79 -0.84 17.86 -8.15
C ASN A 79 -1.34 17.59 -6.72
N ASN A 80 -1.35 16.34 -6.27
CA ASN A 80 -1.90 15.95 -4.96
C ASN A 80 -0.85 15.41 -3.99
N ILE A 81 0.23 14.80 -4.49
CA ILE A 81 1.32 14.26 -3.68
C ILE A 81 2.67 14.61 -4.31
N LYS A 82 3.69 14.86 -3.48
CA LYS A 82 5.03 15.19 -3.96
C LYS A 82 5.83 13.92 -4.27
N PRO A 83 6.72 13.95 -5.27
CA PRO A 83 7.71 12.89 -5.45
C PRO A 83 8.51 12.63 -4.18
N GLU A 84 8.90 11.38 -3.97
CA GLU A 84 9.75 10.99 -2.86
C GLU A 84 11.18 11.55 -2.98
N GLY A 85 11.72 12.06 -1.88
CA GLY A 85 13.11 12.50 -1.78
C GLY A 85 13.44 13.60 -2.80
N LYS A 86 14.46 13.34 -3.62
CA LYS A 86 14.90 14.22 -4.72
C LYS A 86 14.45 13.73 -6.09
N ALA A 87 13.52 12.76 -6.15
CA ALA A 87 13.06 12.24 -7.44
C ALA A 87 12.43 13.37 -8.28
N PRO A 88 12.76 13.46 -9.58
CA PRO A 88 12.25 14.54 -10.44
C PRO A 88 10.75 14.40 -10.71
N THR A 89 10.25 13.16 -10.65
CA THR A 89 8.85 12.83 -10.91
C THR A 89 8.32 11.80 -9.92
N LEU A 90 6.99 11.80 -9.79
CA LEU A 90 6.25 10.79 -9.05
C LEU A 90 6.44 9.42 -9.70
N GLY A 91 6.68 8.40 -8.89
CA GLY A 91 6.73 7.01 -9.29
C GLY A 91 5.36 6.52 -9.75
N ARG A 92 5.05 6.82 -11.02
CA ARG A 92 3.74 6.60 -11.62
C ARG A 92 3.88 6.10 -13.05
N ILE A 93 3.14 5.06 -13.38
CA ILE A 93 2.89 4.61 -14.77
C ILE A 93 1.39 4.61 -15.06
N VAL A 94 1.03 4.40 -16.32
CA VAL A 94 -0.34 4.13 -16.76
C VAL A 94 -0.41 2.69 -17.23
N LEU A 95 -1.18 1.87 -16.52
CA LEU A 95 -1.41 0.47 -16.87
C LEU A 95 -2.88 0.31 -17.23
N LYS A 96 -3.17 -0.19 -18.44
CA LYS A 96 -4.55 -0.34 -18.97
C LYS A 96 -5.41 0.93 -18.82
N GLY A 97 -4.81 2.09 -19.08
CA GLY A 97 -5.47 3.40 -18.98
C GLY A 97 -5.68 3.93 -17.55
N MET A 98 -5.18 3.25 -16.52
CA MET A 98 -5.34 3.64 -15.11
C MET A 98 -4.03 4.04 -14.46
N ALA A 99 -4.09 5.05 -13.59
CA ALA A 99 -2.92 5.52 -12.84
C ALA A 99 -2.43 4.42 -11.89
N THR A 100 -1.13 4.15 -11.91
CA THR A 100 -0.53 3.01 -11.20
C THR A 100 0.71 3.50 -10.45
N ALA A 101 0.74 3.28 -9.14
CA ALA A 101 1.88 3.66 -8.30
C ALA A 101 3.02 2.64 -8.48
N THR A 102 4.26 3.13 -8.55
CA THR A 102 5.45 2.28 -8.69
C THR A 102 6.36 2.30 -7.47
N ARG A 103 6.11 3.21 -6.52
CA ARG A 103 6.84 3.32 -5.25
C ARG A 103 5.90 3.14 -4.07
N ALA A 104 6.26 2.25 -3.15
CA ALA A 104 5.44 1.94 -1.97
C ALA A 104 5.26 3.17 -1.05
N ASN A 105 6.31 3.96 -0.88
CA ASN A 105 6.30 5.12 0.01
C ASN A 105 5.33 6.20 -0.50
N GLU A 106 5.36 6.48 -1.80
CA GLU A 106 4.42 7.42 -2.44
C GLU A 106 2.98 6.89 -2.42
N MET A 107 2.79 5.57 -2.61
CA MET A 107 1.48 4.92 -2.46
C MET A 107 0.93 5.09 -1.05
N ALA A 108 1.75 4.90 -0.02
CA ALA A 108 1.34 5.08 1.37
C ALA A 108 1.03 6.55 1.70
N ILE A 109 1.80 7.50 1.16
CA ILE A 109 1.50 8.94 1.27
C ILE A 109 0.18 9.29 0.59
N TRP A 110 -0.10 8.71 -0.58
CA TRP A 110 -1.39 8.86 -1.25
C TRP A 110 -2.54 8.30 -0.41
N LEU A 111 -2.42 7.08 0.13
CA LEU A 111 -3.47 6.51 1.00
C LEU A 111 -3.74 7.38 2.23
N LYS A 112 -2.72 8.07 2.77
CA LYS A 112 -2.89 9.03 3.88
C LYS A 112 -3.78 10.22 3.56
N THR A 113 -3.91 10.61 2.29
CA THR A 113 -4.84 11.69 1.89
C THR A 113 -6.29 11.22 1.85
N ARG A 114 -6.54 9.94 2.15
CA ARG A 114 -7.84 9.25 2.18
C ARG A 114 -8.58 9.31 0.84
N PRO A 115 -7.92 8.94 -0.28
CA PRO A 115 -8.49 9.05 -1.62
C PRO A 115 -9.47 7.92 -1.95
N VAL A 116 -9.57 6.88 -1.12
CA VAL A 116 -10.39 5.69 -1.36
C VAL A 116 -11.35 5.47 -0.19
N CYS A 117 -12.65 5.48 -0.50
CA CYS A 117 -13.70 5.10 0.42
C CYS A 117 -13.56 3.64 0.86
N GLY A 118 -13.66 3.38 2.17
CA GLY A 118 -13.50 2.03 2.75
C GLY A 118 -12.10 1.78 3.34
N ILE A 119 -11.11 2.60 2.95
CA ILE A 119 -9.77 2.57 3.57
C ILE A 119 -9.72 3.58 4.71
N GLY A 120 -9.40 3.08 5.91
CA GLY A 120 -9.27 3.85 7.13
C GLY A 120 -8.07 4.83 7.12
N PRO A 121 -8.00 5.74 8.11
CA PRO A 121 -6.84 6.60 8.26
C PRO A 121 -5.58 5.77 8.57
N ALA A 122 -4.40 6.32 8.24
CA ALA A 122 -3.15 5.70 8.64
C ALA A 122 -2.98 5.72 10.16
N VAL A 123 -2.65 4.56 10.72
CA VAL A 123 -2.24 4.38 12.11
C VAL A 123 -0.76 4.02 12.11
N VAL A 124 0.05 4.75 12.89
CA VAL A 124 1.47 4.43 13.06
C VAL A 124 1.59 3.26 14.03
N ILE A 125 2.23 2.18 13.59
CA ILE A 125 2.41 0.94 14.36
C ILE A 125 3.87 0.51 14.42
N THR A 126 4.82 1.40 14.09
CA THR A 126 6.26 1.12 14.11
C THR A 126 6.71 0.50 15.42
N GLY A 127 7.54 -0.54 15.33
CA GLY A 127 8.14 -1.21 16.48
C GLY A 127 8.15 -2.73 16.29
N LYS A 128 8.93 -3.43 17.13
CA LYS A 128 9.09 -4.89 17.05
C LYS A 128 7.78 -5.66 17.26
N ASP A 129 6.78 -5.05 17.90
CA ASP A 129 5.49 -5.66 18.21
C ASP A 129 4.36 -5.24 17.25
N TRP A 130 4.67 -4.63 16.09
CA TRP A 130 3.67 -4.11 15.15
C TRP A 130 2.59 -5.13 14.78
N GLU A 131 2.95 -6.41 14.62
CA GLU A 131 2.01 -7.49 14.31
C GLU A 131 0.95 -7.67 15.41
N LYS A 132 1.35 -7.54 16.68
CA LYS A 132 0.44 -7.65 17.82
C LYS A 132 -0.57 -6.50 17.81
N THR A 133 -0.14 -5.30 17.41
CA THR A 133 -0.98 -4.10 17.34
C THR A 133 -2.13 -4.24 16.33
N ILE A 134 -1.93 -5.00 15.26
CA ILE A 134 -2.92 -5.19 14.19
C ILE A 134 -3.44 -6.62 14.07
N LYS A 135 -3.16 -7.47 15.07
CA LYS A 135 -3.65 -8.84 15.13
C LYS A 135 -5.18 -8.84 15.10
N GLY A 136 -5.75 -9.68 14.23
CA GLY A 136 -7.20 -9.78 14.05
C GLY A 136 -7.85 -8.60 13.32
N LYS A 137 -7.07 -7.59 12.92
CA LYS A 137 -7.53 -6.50 12.03
C LYS A 137 -7.13 -6.79 10.60
N THR A 138 -7.88 -6.27 9.65
CA THR A 138 -7.61 -6.43 8.23
C THR A 138 -7.32 -5.08 7.58
N GLY A 139 -6.50 -5.05 6.55
CA GLY A 139 -6.19 -3.80 5.87
C GLY A 139 -4.93 -3.82 5.02
N ILE A 140 -4.38 -2.63 4.80
CA ILE A 140 -3.12 -2.43 4.07
C ILE A 140 -2.03 -2.07 5.08
N VAL A 141 -0.87 -2.70 4.99
CA VAL A 141 0.32 -2.36 5.79
C VAL A 141 1.41 -1.82 4.87
N PHE A 142 2.01 -0.72 5.28
CA PHE A 142 3.18 -0.11 4.65
C PHE A 142 4.38 -0.19 5.60
N PHE A 143 5.51 -0.60 5.06
CA PHE A 143 6.82 -0.64 5.70
C PHE A 143 7.75 0.29 4.93
N GLY A 144 8.12 1.41 5.54
CA GLY A 144 8.95 2.44 4.92
C GLY A 144 10.36 2.46 5.45
N GLU A 145 11.29 2.85 4.58
CA GLU A 145 12.72 3.03 4.88
C GLU A 145 13.31 1.74 5.46
N TYR A 146 12.94 0.61 4.86
CA TYR A 146 13.29 -0.74 5.29
C TYR A 146 14.56 -1.25 4.58
N TRP A 147 14.85 -0.80 3.35
CA TRP A 147 16.10 -1.12 2.65
C TRP A 147 16.63 0.05 1.81
N GLY A 148 17.95 0.09 1.57
CA GLY A 148 18.57 1.03 0.64
C GLY A 148 18.42 0.60 -0.81
N ARG A 149 18.20 1.56 -1.71
CA ARG A 149 18.39 1.35 -3.16
C ARG A 149 19.89 1.32 -3.47
N ASP A 150 20.28 0.77 -4.61
CA ASP A 150 21.68 0.76 -5.04
C ASP A 150 22.28 2.18 -5.02
N GLY A 151 23.37 2.36 -4.26
CA GLY A 151 24.02 3.66 -4.05
C GLY A 151 23.55 4.45 -2.82
N GLU A 152 22.60 3.94 -2.03
CA GLU A 152 22.18 4.54 -0.75
C GLU A 152 22.93 3.92 0.44
N SER A 153 23.34 4.75 1.42
CA SER A 153 23.84 4.24 2.69
C SER A 153 22.71 3.58 3.50
N SER A 154 23.05 2.69 4.44
CA SER A 154 22.08 2.07 5.36
C SER A 154 21.23 3.09 6.11
N ASP A 155 21.79 4.28 6.37
CA ASP A 155 21.11 5.38 7.05
C ASP A 155 20.12 6.13 6.13
N ALA A 156 20.27 5.99 4.80
CA ALA A 156 19.48 6.65 3.76
C ALA A 156 18.46 5.73 3.06
N ALA A 157 18.16 4.57 3.64
CA ALA A 157 17.22 3.59 3.09
C ALA A 157 15.90 4.22 2.60
N SER A 158 15.67 4.27 1.29
CA SER A 158 14.43 4.81 0.71
C SER A 158 13.43 3.73 0.25
N GLY A 159 13.84 2.46 0.23
CA GLY A 159 13.01 1.31 -0.13
C GLY A 159 11.92 1.02 0.89
N GLY A 160 10.74 0.67 0.40
CA GLY A 160 9.61 0.29 1.24
C GLY A 160 8.72 -0.76 0.59
N HIS A 161 7.95 -1.46 1.42
CA HIS A 161 6.99 -2.49 1.02
C HIS A 161 5.57 -2.05 1.37
N ILE A 162 4.60 -2.40 0.54
CA ILE A 162 3.19 -2.20 0.83
C ILE A 162 2.39 -3.43 0.41
N ASP A 163 1.48 -3.89 1.27
CA ASP A 163 0.74 -5.13 1.05
C ASP A 163 -0.59 -5.19 1.81
N LEU A 164 -1.40 -6.20 1.51
CA LEU A 164 -2.58 -6.52 2.33
C LEU A 164 -2.21 -7.39 3.53
N TRP A 165 -2.90 -7.16 4.64
CA TRP A 165 -2.81 -7.92 5.89
C TRP A 165 -4.18 -8.47 6.28
N ASN A 166 -4.28 -9.79 6.46
CA ASN A 166 -5.55 -10.48 6.74
C ASN A 166 -5.84 -10.71 8.24
N GLY A 167 -5.12 -10.03 9.14
CA GLY A 167 -5.24 -10.27 10.58
C GLY A 167 -4.26 -11.30 11.13
N LYS A 168 -3.59 -12.06 10.25
CA LYS A 168 -2.60 -13.08 10.62
C LYS A 168 -1.31 -13.01 9.80
N SER A 169 -1.40 -12.69 8.51
CA SER A 169 -0.25 -12.67 7.61
C SER A 169 -0.44 -11.69 6.46
N LEU A 170 0.66 -11.35 5.80
CA LEU A 170 0.66 -10.66 4.51
C LEU A 170 0.22 -11.60 3.37
N THR A 171 -0.05 -11.06 2.18
CA THR A 171 -0.42 -11.86 0.99
C THR A 171 0.71 -12.80 0.58
N PRO A 172 0.48 -14.05 0.14
CA PRO A 172 1.53 -15.05 -0.10
C PRO A 172 2.73 -14.59 -0.97
N ASN A 173 2.49 -13.69 -1.91
CA ASN A 173 3.54 -13.15 -2.80
C ASN A 173 4.52 -12.16 -2.14
N TRP A 174 4.26 -11.76 -0.89
CA TRP A 174 5.18 -10.96 -0.09
C TRP A 174 6.53 -11.67 0.10
N ALA A 175 6.50 -12.96 0.43
CA ALA A 175 7.67 -13.77 0.71
C ALA A 175 8.50 -13.96 -0.56
N SER A 176 7.83 -14.16 -1.70
CA SER A 176 8.48 -14.22 -3.01
C SER A 176 9.17 -12.89 -3.34
N THR A 177 8.49 -11.75 -3.12
CA THR A 177 9.05 -10.42 -3.40
C THR A 177 10.28 -10.11 -2.54
N LEU A 178 10.22 -10.40 -1.24
CA LEU A 178 11.33 -10.15 -0.31
C LEU A 178 12.48 -11.16 -0.51
N ARG A 179 12.18 -12.39 -0.92
CA ARG A 179 13.19 -13.38 -1.31
C ARG A 179 14.00 -12.93 -2.52
N PHE A 180 13.33 -12.41 -3.56
CA PHE A 180 14.00 -11.97 -4.79
C PHE A 180 14.70 -10.62 -4.64
N THR A 181 14.22 -9.75 -3.75
CA THR A 181 14.73 -8.38 -3.63
C THR A 181 15.77 -8.21 -2.54
N LEU A 182 15.63 -8.93 -1.43
CA LEU A 182 16.46 -8.75 -0.23
C LEU A 182 17.20 -10.03 0.18
N GLY A 183 17.10 -11.11 -0.61
CA GLY A 183 17.74 -12.40 -0.30
C GLY A 183 17.18 -13.10 0.95
N ILE A 184 16.02 -12.66 1.46
CA ILE A 184 15.46 -13.19 2.71
C ILE A 184 14.71 -14.49 2.45
N SER A 185 15.20 -15.59 2.99
CA SER A 185 14.78 -16.95 2.64
C SER A 185 13.81 -17.62 3.64
N ARG A 186 13.48 -16.98 4.79
CA ARG A 186 12.62 -17.58 5.83
C ARG A 186 11.60 -16.61 6.42
N ILE A 187 10.30 -16.91 6.29
CA ILE A 187 9.14 -16.10 6.74
C ILE A 187 9.29 -15.51 8.16
N TYR A 188 9.76 -16.28 9.14
CA TYR A 188 9.90 -15.78 10.53
C TYR A 188 10.99 -14.71 10.68
N ARG A 189 12.08 -14.79 9.90
CA ARG A 189 13.12 -13.75 9.87
C ARG A 189 12.59 -12.51 9.16
N VAL A 190 11.76 -12.68 8.14
CA VAL A 190 11.20 -11.55 7.39
C VAL A 190 10.31 -10.68 8.29
N TYR A 191 9.46 -11.27 9.13
CA TYR A 191 8.60 -10.48 10.04
C TYR A 191 9.40 -9.73 11.12
N SER A 192 10.41 -10.38 11.71
CA SER A 192 11.34 -9.74 12.65
C SER A 192 12.14 -8.61 11.99
N ASP A 193 12.46 -8.74 10.71
CA ASP A 193 13.21 -7.75 9.94
C ASP A 193 12.31 -6.59 9.51
N LEU A 194 11.04 -6.83 9.15
CA LEU A 194 10.06 -5.77 8.90
C LEU A 194 9.82 -4.90 10.14
N GLY A 195 9.95 -5.44 11.34
CA GLY A 195 9.91 -4.67 12.59
C GLY A 195 11.08 -3.68 12.75
N ALA A 196 12.15 -3.80 11.96
CA ALA A 196 13.25 -2.85 11.87
C ALA A 196 12.98 -1.69 10.89
N SER A 197 11.86 -1.71 10.15
CA SER A 197 11.44 -0.57 9.32
C SER A 197 11.32 0.69 10.18
N LYS A 198 11.89 1.81 9.73
CA LYS A 198 11.81 3.08 10.47
C LYS A 198 10.37 3.58 10.59
N ARG A 199 9.50 3.19 9.66
CA ARG A 199 8.09 3.58 9.61
C ARG A 199 7.21 2.39 9.24
N ILE A 200 6.21 2.09 10.07
CA ILE A 200 5.18 1.11 9.76
C ILE A 200 3.82 1.78 9.91
N TRP A 201 3.04 1.80 8.84
CA TRP A 201 1.69 2.37 8.82
C TRP A 201 0.66 1.31 8.47
N PHE A 202 -0.45 1.31 9.19
CA PHE A 202 -1.59 0.45 8.91
C PHE A 202 -2.80 1.27 8.51
N PHE A 203 -3.46 0.86 7.43
CA PHE A 203 -4.71 1.42 6.95
C PHE A 203 -5.77 0.33 7.06
N GLU A 204 -6.59 0.41 8.10
CA GLU A 204 -7.62 -0.59 8.34
C GLU A 204 -8.67 -0.59 7.22
N VAL A 205 -9.04 -1.77 6.74
CA VAL A 205 -10.12 -1.99 5.78
C VAL A 205 -10.98 -3.10 6.33
N LYS A 206 -12.30 -2.89 6.37
CA LYS A 206 -13.27 -3.86 6.90
C LYS A 206 -13.79 -4.80 5.84
#